data_AF-A0A060WZH8-F1
#
_entry.id   AF-A0A060WZH8-F1
#
_cell.length_a   1.000
_cell.length_b   1.000
_cell.length_c   1.000
_cell.angle_alpha   90.00
_cell.angle_beta   90.00
_cell.angle_gamma   90.00
#
_symmetry.space_group_name_H-M   'P 1'
#
loop_
_entity.id
_entity.type
_entity.pdbx_description
1 polymer ?
#
loop_
_entity_poly.entity_id
_entity_poly.type
_entity_poly.pdbx_seq_one_letter_code
_entity_poly.pdbx_strand_id
1 'polypeptide(L)' 'MLQFCGNKLDKKDFFGKSDPFLVFYRSNEDGSFTICHKTEVVKNTLDPVWQAFKIPVKALCNGDYDR' A
#
# COMPACT_ATOMS: atom_id res chain seq x y z
N MET A 1 4.63 -10.26 -9.22
CA MET A 1 4.15 -10.29 -7.81
C MET A 1 4.90 -9.20 -7.09
N LEU A 2 4.22 -8.34 -6.34
CA LEU A 2 4.81 -7.15 -5.73
C LEU A 2 5.00 -7.40 -4.23
N GLN A 3 6.12 -6.96 -3.67
CA GLN A 3 6.39 -7.00 -2.24
C GLN A 3 6.99 -5.66 -1.83
N PHE A 4 6.57 -5.16 -0.67
CA PHE A 4 7.03 -3.89 -0.13
C PHE A 4 7.58 -4.09 1.28
N CYS A 5 8.52 -3.23 1.67
CA CYS A 5 8.96 -3.10 3.04
C CYS A 5 9.13 -1.61 3.40
N GLY A 6 8.94 -1.29 4.67
CA GLY A 6 9.30 -0.01 5.26
C GLY A 6 10.57 -0.18 6.08
N ASN A 7 11.38 0.87 6.18
CA ASN A 7 12.57 0.89 7.03
C ASN A 7 12.55 2.18 7.85
N LYS A 8 12.77 2.06 9.16
CA LYS A 8 12.83 3.19 10.12
C LYS A 8 11.63 4.13 10.01
N LEU A 9 10.42 3.58 9.95
CA LEU A 9 9.19 4.37 9.99
C LEU A 9 9.10 5.15 11.30
N ASP A 10 8.45 6.31 11.25
CA ASP A 10 8.21 7.11 12.44
C ASP A 10 7.33 6.36 13.44
N LYS A 11 7.71 6.43 14.72
CA LYS A 11 6.91 5.95 15.83
C LYS A 11 5.77 6.94 16.10
N LYS A 12 4.55 6.59 15.69
CA LYS A 12 3.37 7.46 15.84
C LYS A 12 2.44 7.06 16.98
N ASP A 13 2.66 5.90 17.61
CA ASP A 13 1.80 5.41 18.69
C ASP A 13 2.35 5.75 20.09
N PHE A 14 1.44 6.18 20.99
CA PHE A 14 1.77 6.66 22.35
C PHE A 14 2.29 5.56 23.29
N PHE A 15 1.85 4.31 23.11
CA PHE A 15 2.27 3.15 23.92
C PHE A 15 2.62 1.95 23.02
N GLY A 16 3.64 2.09 22.18
CA GLY A 16 4.12 1.01 21.29
C GLY A 16 4.90 1.54 20.10
N LYS A 17 5.46 0.66 19.26
CA LYS A 17 5.88 1.05 17.89
C LYS A 17 4.63 1.21 17.02
N SER A 18 4.81 1.75 15.81
CA SER A 18 3.73 1.95 14.86
C SER A 18 3.09 0.64 14.36
N ASP A 19 1.84 0.74 13.91
CA ASP A 19 1.11 -0.31 13.19
C ASP A 19 0.97 0.03 11.68
N PRO A 20 2.05 0.00 10.88
CA PRO A 20 2.04 0.47 9.49
C PRO A 20 1.26 -0.44 8.52
N PHE A 21 0.62 0.21 7.52
CA PHE A 21 -0.06 -0.41 6.38
C PHE A 21 0.07 0.47 5.13
N LEU A 22 -0.15 -0.12 3.95
CA LEU A 22 -0.14 0.59 2.66
C LEU A 22 -1.53 0.59 2.03
N VAL A 23 -1.87 1.69 1.35
CA VAL A 23 -3.04 1.80 0.48
C VAL A 23 -2.59 2.34 -0.87
N PHE A 24 -2.88 1.58 -1.92
CA PHE A 24 -2.57 1.95 -3.30
C PHE A 24 -3.78 2.62 -3.92
N TYR A 25 -3.58 3.79 -4.49
CA TYR A 25 -4.61 4.54 -5.19
C TYR A 25 -4.25 4.66 -6.67
N ARG A 26 -5.25 4.54 -7.53
CA ARG A 26 -5.18 4.91 -8.95
C ARG A 26 -5.80 6.29 -9.11
N SER A 27 -5.10 7.17 -9.81
CA SER A 27 -5.68 8.42 -10.31
C SER A 27 -6.53 8.12 -11.53
N ASN A 28 -7.79 8.57 -11.49
CA ASN A 28 -8.72 8.47 -12.61
C ASN A 28 -8.62 9.74 -13.47
N GLU A 29 -9.17 9.69 -14.69
CA GLU A 29 -9.16 10.80 -15.66
C GLU A 29 -9.89 12.06 -15.18
N ASP A 30 -10.88 11.88 -14.31
CA ASP A 30 -11.62 12.97 -13.67
C ASP A 30 -10.85 13.61 -12.49
N GLY A 31 -9.61 13.20 -12.25
CA GLY A 31 -8.78 13.66 -11.13
C GLY A 31 -9.12 13.02 -9.79
N SER A 32 -10.11 12.12 -9.72
CA SER A 32 -10.42 11.37 -8.52
C SER A 32 -9.42 10.24 -8.26
N PHE A 33 -9.39 9.71 -7.04
CA PHE A 33 -8.55 8.57 -6.66
C PHE A 33 -9.39 7.38 -6.24
N THR A 34 -9.08 6.19 -6.77
CA THR A 34 -9.73 4.93 -6.39
C THR A 34 -8.76 4.00 -5.70
N ILE A 35 -9.16 3.42 -4.58
CA ILE A 35 -8.37 2.41 -3.87
C ILE A 35 -8.29 1.14 -4.71
N CYS A 36 -7.07 0.74 -5.06
CA CYS A 36 -6.78 -0.45 -5.84
C CYS A 36 -6.37 -1.63 -4.98
N HIS A 37 -5.70 -1.35 -3.86
CA HIS A 37 -5.22 -2.38 -2.94
C HIS A 37 -4.96 -1.79 -1.56
N LYS A 38 -5.14 -2.62 -0.53
CA LYS A 38 -4.76 -2.33 0.84
C LYS A 38 -4.05 -3.55 1.41
N THR A 39 -2.88 -3.34 2.01
CA THR A 39 -2.11 -4.43 2.64
C THR A 39 -2.67 -4.74 4.02
N GLU A 40 -2.18 -5.83 4.61
CA GLU A 40 -2.34 -6.08 6.04
C GLU A 40 -1.67 -4.98 6.87
N VAL A 41 -2.14 -4.86 8.10
CA VAL A 41 -1.51 -4.03 9.14
C VAL A 41 -0.45 -4.88 9.82
N VAL A 42 0.80 -4.44 9.78
CA VAL A 42 1.89 -5.09 10.51
C VAL A 42 2.01 -4.40 11.86
N LYS A 43 1.75 -5.11 12.94
CA LYS A 43 1.67 -4.49 14.27
C LYS A 43 3.05 -4.28 14.91
N ASN A 44 3.18 -3.20 15.68
CA ASN A 44 4.30 -2.90 16.56
C ASN A 44 5.68 -3.03 15.88
N THR A 45 5.84 -2.43 14.70
CA THR A 45 7.11 -2.41 13.97
C THR A 45 7.35 -1.07 13.28
N LEU A 46 8.62 -0.68 13.19
CA LEU A 46 9.06 0.45 12.36
C LEU A 46 9.69 -0.03 11.06
N ASP A 47 9.86 -1.34 10.90
CA ASP A 47 10.47 -1.98 9.74
C ASP A 47 9.53 -3.07 9.21
N PRO A 48 8.32 -2.72 8.72
CA PRO A 48 7.35 -3.70 8.26
C PRO A 48 7.82 -4.35 6.95
N VAL A 49 7.56 -5.65 6.83
CA VAL A 49 7.61 -6.37 5.55
C VAL A 49 6.20 -6.85 5.27
N TRP A 50 5.56 -6.31 4.23
CA TRP A 50 4.22 -6.73 3.85
C TRP A 50 4.26 -7.99 3.00
N GLN A 51 3.20 -8.80 3.09
CA GLN A 51 3.04 -10.00 2.28
C GLN A 51 3.03 -9.65 0.79
N ALA A 52 3.62 -10.54 -0.01
CA ALA A 52 3.67 -10.34 -1.44
C ALA A 52 2.25 -10.50 -2.05
N PHE A 53 1.84 -9.55 -2.89
CA PHE A 53 0.50 -9.50 -3.48
C PHE A 53 0.52 -9.28 -4.98
N LYS A 54 -0.64 -9.42 -5.62
CA LYS A 54 -0.86 -9.12 -7.04
C LYS A 54 -2.01 -8.13 -7.14
N ILE A 55 -1.78 -7.02 -7.84
CA ILE A 55 -2.86 -6.10 -8.24
C ILE A 55 -3.15 -6.37 -9.71
N PRO A 56 -4.40 -6.68 -10.10
CA PRO A 56 -4.76 -6.82 -11.50
C PRO A 56 -4.48 -5.51 -12.25
N VAL A 57 -3.95 -5.59 -13.48
CA VAL A 57 -3.73 -4.40 -14.33
C VAL A 57 -5.03 -3.62 -14.55
N LYS A 58 -6.17 -4.31 -14.56
CA LYS A 58 -7.50 -3.67 -14.58
C LYS A 58 -7.78 -2.81 -13.34
N ALA A 59 -7.33 -3.22 -12.17
CA ALA A 59 -7.46 -2.40 -10.98
C ALA A 59 -6.48 -1.22 -11.03
N LEU A 60 -5.25 -1.43 -11.51
CA LEU A 60 -4.20 -0.41 -11.51
C LEU A 60 -4.34 0.66 -12.62
N CYS A 61 -4.70 0.27 -13.84
CA CYS A 61 -4.74 1.14 -15.03
C CYS A 61 -6.05 0.97 -15.85
N ASN A 62 -7.11 0.42 -15.25
CA ASN A 62 -8.37 0.09 -15.95
C ASN A 62 -8.22 -0.89 -17.14
N GLY A 63 -7.08 -1.58 -17.25
CA GLY A 63 -6.77 -2.52 -18.32
C GLY A 63 -6.07 -1.86 -19.51
N ASP A 64 -5.72 -0.58 -19.39
CA ASP A 64 -4.84 0.12 -20.30
C ASP A 64 -3.39 -0.26 -19.99
N TYR A 65 -2.71 -0.86 -20.96
CA TYR A 65 -1.31 -1.29 -20.84
C TYR A 65 -0.34 -0.22 -21.36
N ASP A 66 -0.83 0.84 -22.01
CA ASP A 66 -0.04 1.89 -22.65
C ASP A 66 0.03 3.18 -21.81
N ARG A 67 -0.52 3.15 -20.58
CA ARG A 67 -0.54 4.29 -19.64
C ARG A 67 0.60 4.25 -18.63
#